data_AF-A0A1H1IJ00-F1
#
_entry.id   AF-A0A1H1IJ00-F1
#
_cell.length_a   1.000
_cell.length_b   1.000
_cell.length_c   1.000
_cell.angle_alpha   90.00
_cell.angle_beta   90.00
_cell.angle_gamma   90.00
#
_symmetry.space_group_name_H-M   'P 1'
#
loop_
_entity.id
_entity.type
_entity.pdbx_description
1 polymer ?
#
loop_
_entity_poly.entity_id
_entity_poly.type
_entity_poly.pdbx_seq_one_letter_code
_entity_poly.pdbx_strand_id
1 'polypeptide(L)' 'MADEKQAPVVPANPDFYLVVVHPFGDYRRGDPIADANEITSVLDGDNKHHVHKVFPQ' A
#
# COMPACT_ATOMS: atom_id res chain seq x y z
N MET A 1 21.63 -5.64 -25.61
CA MET A 1 21.78 -5.05 -24.27
C MET A 1 20.43 -5.23 -23.60
N ALA A 2 20.31 -6.24 -22.74
CA ALA A 2 19.07 -6.55 -22.05
C ALA A 2 18.92 -5.54 -20.92
N ASP A 3 18.08 -4.54 -21.14
CA ASP A 3 17.60 -3.65 -20.08
C ASP A 3 16.57 -4.48 -19.30
N GLU A 4 17.08 -5.27 -18.36
CA GLU A 4 16.30 -5.99 -17.39
C GLU A 4 15.63 -4.94 -16.50
N LYS A 5 14.47 -4.46 -16.95
CA LYS A 5 13.62 -3.57 -16.18
C LYS A 5 13.33 -4.25 -14.86
N GLN A 6 14.04 -3.80 -13.85
CA GLN A 6 13.92 -4.22 -12.47
C GLN A 6 12.46 -4.03 -12.08
N ALA A 7 11.68 -5.12 -12.08
CA ALA A 7 10.35 -5.11 -11.51
C ALA A 7 10.50 -4.62 -10.07
N PRO A 8 9.67 -3.67 -9.61
CA PRO A 8 9.75 -3.23 -8.24
C PRO A 8 9.62 -4.46 -7.35
N VAL A 9 10.69 -4.78 -6.64
CA VAL A 9 10.73 -5.84 -5.63
C VAL A 9 9.86 -5.36 -4.48
N VAL A 10 8.54 -5.49 -4.64
CA VAL A 10 7.60 -5.29 -3.55
C VAL A 10 7.84 -6.46 -2.59
N PRO A 11 8.26 -6.22 -1.34
CA PRO A 11 8.48 -7.31 -0.40
C PRO A 11 7.19 -8.12 -0.29
N ALA A 12 7.31 -9.44 -0.45
CA ALA A 12 6.18 -10.37 -0.57
C ALA A 12 5.21 -10.30 0.62
N ASN A 13 5.68 -9.84 1.78
CA ASN A 13 4.86 -9.44 2.91
C ASN A 13 5.42 -8.12 3.47
N PRO A 14 4.68 -7.01 3.42
CA PRO A 14 5.08 -5.79 4.11
C PRO A 14 4.99 -6.00 5.63
N ASP A 15 6.01 -5.57 6.39
CA ASP A 15 5.99 -5.57 7.87
C ASP A 15 4.93 -4.64 8.49
N PHE A 16 4.11 -4.00 7.65
CA PHE A 16 3.04 -3.10 8.02
C PHE A 16 1.88 -3.26 7.05
N TYR A 17 0.67 -2.97 7.52
CA TYR A 17 -0.50 -2.81 6.68
C TYR A 17 -0.99 -1.37 6.77
N LEU A 18 -1.73 -0.93 5.77
CA LEU A 18 -2.38 0.36 5.79
C LEU A 18 -3.79 0.21 6.36
N VAL A 19 -4.22 1.17 7.16
CA VAL A 19 -5.62 1.31 7.58
C VAL A 19 -6.18 2.58 7.01
N VAL A 20 -7.31 2.47 6.35
CA VAL A 20 -7.99 3.60 5.70
C VAL A 20 -8.58 4.51 6.78
N VAL A 21 -8.15 5.77 6.83
CA VAL A 21 -8.68 6.77 7.77
C VAL A 21 -9.70 7.70 7.12
N HIS A 22 -9.57 7.93 5.82
CA HIS A 22 -10.55 8.62 4.99
C HIS A 22 -11.00 7.69 3.86
N PRO A 23 -12.31 7.49 3.63
CA PRO A 23 -12.77 6.61 2.57
C PRO A 23 -12.36 7.17 1.19
N PHE A 24 -11.94 6.28 0.28
CA PHE A 24 -11.58 6.61 -1.10
C PHE A 24 -11.82 5.39 -2.01
N GLY A 25 -12.25 5.63 -3.25
CA GLY A 25 -12.60 4.54 -4.17
C GLY A 25 -13.66 3.62 -3.53
N ASP A 26 -13.32 2.34 -3.42
CA ASP A 26 -14.14 1.31 -2.76
C ASP A 26 -13.77 1.08 -1.28
N TYR A 27 -12.68 1.68 -0.80
CA TYR A 27 -12.22 1.50 0.57
C TYR A 27 -12.98 2.38 1.55
N ARG A 28 -13.41 1.76 2.65
CA ARG A 28 -14.10 2.44 3.75
C ARG A 28 -13.14 2.73 4.88
N ARG A 29 -13.49 3.74 5.68
CA ARG A 29 -12.74 4.06 6.91
C ARG A 29 -12.70 2.83 7.83
N GLY A 30 -11.49 2.43 8.20
CA GLY A 30 -11.20 1.25 9.02
C GLY A 30 -10.78 0.03 8.22
N ASP A 31 -10.92 0.03 6.88
CA ASP A 31 -10.54 -1.11 6.07
C ASP A 31 -9.01 -1.30 6.08
N PRO A 32 -8.53 -2.54 6.31
CA PRO A 32 -7.13 -2.87 6.24
C PRO A 32 -6.72 -3.18 4.79
N ILE A 33 -5.60 -2.62 4.35
CA ILE A 33 -4.94 -2.90 3.08
C ILE A 33 -3.61 -3.56 3.43
N ALA A 34 -3.51 -4.86 3.18
CA ALA A 34 -2.33 -5.67 3.47
C ALA A 34 -1.59 -6.13 2.19
N ASP A 35 -2.21 -5.95 1.02
CA ASP A 35 -1.58 -6.31 -0.26
C ASP A 35 -0.45 -5.32 -0.60
N ALA A 36 0.74 -5.85 -0.87
CA ALA A 36 1.92 -5.03 -1.10
C ALA A 36 1.79 -4.13 -2.36
N ASN A 37 1.11 -4.60 -3.40
CA ASN A 37 0.89 -3.82 -4.63
C ASN A 37 -0.13 -2.71 -4.39
N GLU A 38 -1.19 -2.99 -3.64
CA GLU A 38 -2.17 -1.98 -3.22
C GLU A 38 -1.51 -0.93 -2.32
N ILE A 39 -0.73 -1.35 -1.32
CA ILE A 39 0.02 -0.44 -0.44
C ILE A 39 0.91 0.47 -1.26
N THR A 40 1.66 -0.08 -2.21
CA THR A 40 2.54 0.72 -3.09
C THR A 40 1.73 1.68 -3.94
N SER A 41 0.63 1.22 -4.55
CA SER A 41 -0.24 2.06 -5.39
C SER A 41 -0.86 3.21 -4.59
N VAL A 42 -1.30 2.95 -3.36
CA VAL A 42 -1.89 3.96 -2.47
C VAL A 42 -0.85 4.96 -1.98
N LEU A 43 0.36 4.49 -1.64
CA LEU A 43 1.45 5.34 -1.15
C LEU A 43 2.11 6.19 -2.25
N ASP A 44 2.20 5.65 -3.47
CA ASP A 44 2.73 6.35 -4.64
C ASP A 44 1.72 7.36 -5.22
N GLY A 45 0.42 7.09 -5.05
CA GLY A 45 -0.66 7.98 -5.47
C GLY A 45 -1.01 9.11 -4.49
N ASP A 46 -2.11 9.81 -4.80
CA ASP A 46 -2.63 10.92 -3.98
C ASP A 46 -3.31 10.46 -2.68
N ASN A 47 -3.65 9.17 -2.58
CA ASN A 47 -4.40 8.60 -1.45
C ASN A 47 -3.52 8.27 -0.23
N LYS A 48 -2.21 8.53 -0.27
CA LYS A 48 -1.29 8.25 0.85
C LYS A 48 -1.67 8.94 2.16
N HIS A 49 -2.38 10.06 2.09
CA HIS A 49 -2.87 10.80 3.27
C HIS A 49 -4.22 10.27 3.79
N HIS A 50 -4.88 9.39 3.04
CA HIS A 50 -6.15 8.78 3.41
C HIS A 50 -5.97 7.48 4.19
N VAL A 51 -4.72 7.07 4.43
CA VAL A 51 -4.34 5.83 5.09
C VAL A 51 -3.32 6.08 6.20
N HIS A 52 -3.26 5.17 7.17
CA HIS A 52 -2.24 5.12 8.22
C HIS A 52 -1.47 3.81 8.17
N LYS A 53 -0.14 3.87 8.29
CA LYS A 53 0.70 2.69 8.44
C LYS A 53 0.56 2.12 9.85
N VAL A 54 0.25 0.83 9.93
CA VAL A 54 0.13 0.08 11.18
C VAL A 54 1.11 -1.08 11.16
N PHE A 55 1.93 -1.16 12.20
CA PHE A 55 2.88 -2.25 12.41
C PHE A 55 2.26 -3.22 13.43
N PRO A 56 2.05 -4.49 13.09
CA PRO A 56 1.65 -5.49 14.09
C PRO A 56 2.75 -5.57 15.17
N GLN A 57 2.33 -5.58 16.44
CA GLN A 57 3.20 -5.71 17.62
C GLN A 57 3.60 -7.17 17.85
#